data_AF-A0A1N6PBZ8-F1
#
_entry.id   AF-A0A1N6PBZ8-F1
#
_cell.length_a   1.000
_cell.length_b   1.000
_cell.length_c   1.000
_cell.angle_alpha   90.00
_cell.angle_beta   90.00
_cell.angle_gamma   90.00
#
_symmetry.space_group_name_H-M   'P 1'
#
loop_
_entity.id
_entity.type
_entity.pdbx_description
1 polymer ?
#
loop_
_entity_poly.entity_id
_entity_poly.type
_entity_poly.pdbx_seq_one_letter_code
_entity_poly.pdbx_strand_id
1 'polypeptide(L)' 'MGSFSIWHWLIVLVVVLLLFGRGKIPELMGDVAKGIKNFKKGMNDDDSTPQTGVDSKTVEHKSDEVR' A
#
# COMPACT_ATOMS: atom_id res chain seq x y z
N MET A 1 21.21 27.24 5.11
CA MET A 1 20.68 26.30 6.12
C MET A 1 19.76 25.31 5.40
N GLY A 2 20.32 24.54 4.46
CA GLY A 2 19.60 23.58 3.63
C GLY A 2 19.68 22.22 4.30
N SER A 3 18.77 22.00 5.23
CA SER A 3 18.63 20.77 6.00
C SER A 3 18.58 19.58 5.03
N PHE A 4 19.67 18.82 4.99
CA PHE A 4 19.72 17.45 4.51
C PHE A 4 19.09 17.26 3.12
N SER A 5 19.85 17.69 2.10
CA SER A 5 19.66 17.40 0.69
C SER A 5 19.03 16.03 0.46
N ILE A 6 18.04 15.94 -0.42
CA ILE A 6 17.34 14.70 -0.82
C ILE A 6 18.28 13.51 -1.08
N TRP A 7 19.51 13.80 -1.50
CA TRP A 7 20.61 12.84 -1.61
C TRP A 7 20.94 12.07 -0.32
N HIS A 8 20.91 12.73 0.85
CA HIS A 8 21.15 12.09 2.14
C HIS A 8 20.07 11.06 2.47
N TRP A 9 18.79 11.42 2.26
CA TRP A 9 17.66 10.51 2.48
C TRP A 9 17.71 9.29 1.57
N LEU A 10 18.18 9.45 0.32
CA LEU A 10 18.41 8.34 -0.60
C LEU A 10 19.47 7.35 -0.06
N ILE A 11 20.60 7.86 0.43
CA ILE A 11 21.64 7.02 1.06
C ILE A 11 21.10 6.29 2.30
N VAL A 12 20.37 6.99 3.16
CA VAL A 12 19.81 6.40 4.39
C VAL A 12 18.83 5.29 4.04
N LEU A 13 17.95 5.49 3.05
CA LEU A 13 17.00 4.47 2.60
C LEU A 13 17.71 3.21 2.10
N VAL A 14 18.79 3.36 1.34
CA VAL A 14 19.60 2.22 0.87
C VAL A 14 20.23 1.46 2.04
N VAL A 15 20.78 2.15 3.03
CA VAL A 15 21.38 1.52 4.23
C VAL A 15 20.31 0.78 5.05
N VAL A 16 19.15 1.38 5.25
CA VAL A 16 18.02 0.73 5.95
C VAL A 16 17.57 -0.52 5.18
N LEU A 17 17.48 -0.45 3.85
CA LEU A 17 17.09 -1.59 3.03
C LEU A 17 18.13 -2.74 3.08
N LEU A 18 19.41 -2.41 3.21
CA LEU A 18 20.50 -3.39 3.40
C LEU A 18 20.47 -4.04 4.79
N LEU A 19 20.23 -3.27 5.86
CA LEU A 19 20.17 -3.77 7.23
C LEU A 19 18.96 -4.67 7.49
N PHE A 20 17.79 -4.24 7.02
CA PHE A 20 16.54 -4.98 7.22
C PHE A 20 16.29 -6.03 6.12
N GLY A 21 16.95 -5.89 4.96
CA GLY A 21 16.78 -6.75 3.81
C GLY A 21 15.45 -6.52 3.07
N ARG A 22 15.42 -6.92 1.79
CA ARG A 22 14.25 -6.76 0.89
C ARG A 22 12.98 -7.52 1.30
N GLY A 23 13.09 -8.48 2.25
CA GLY A 23 11.97 -9.34 2.66
C GLY A 23 11.18 -8.79 3.85
N LYS A 24 11.84 -8.13 4.80
CA LYS A 24 11.22 -7.70 6.06
C LYS A 24 10.40 -6.42 5.93
N ILE A 25 10.84 -5.47 5.11
CA ILE A 25 10.11 -4.21 4.92
C ILE A 25 8.73 -4.43 4.27
N PRO A 26 8.56 -5.22 3.20
CA PRO A 26 7.25 -5.47 2.61
C PRO A 26 6.29 -6.22 3.54
N GLU A 27 6.80 -7.19 4.30
CA GLU A 27 6.03 -7.98 5.28
C GLU A 27 5.47 -7.08 6.38
N LEU A 28 6.33 -6.26 7.00
CA LEU A 28 5.93 -5.30 8.04
C LEU A 28 5.02 -4.20 7.50
N MET A 29 5.32 -3.63 6.33
CA MET A 29 4.46 -2.63 5.69
C MET A 29 3.09 -3.20 5.33
N GLY A 30 2.99 -4.48 4.95
CA GLY A 30 1.71 -5.14 4.66
C GLY A 30 0.80 -5.20 5.88
N ASP A 31 1.34 -5.56 7.05
CA ASP A 31 0.55 -5.65 8.29
C ASP A 31 0.19 -4.26 8.84
N VAL A 32 1.11 -3.30 8.75
CA VAL A 32 0.85 -1.89 9.08
C VAL A 32 -0.22 -1.31 8.16
N ALA A 33 -0.14 -1.56 6.85
CA ALA A 33 -1.11 -1.07 5.87
C ALA A 33 -2.51 -1.65 6.10
N LYS A 34 -2.62 -2.94 6.44
CA LYS A 34 -3.90 -3.57 6.81
C LYS A 34 -4.49 -2.93 8.07
N GLY A 35 -3.66 -2.70 9.10
CA GLY A 35 -4.09 -2.02 10.34
C GLY A 35 -4.62 -0.62 10.07
N ILE A 36 -3.89 0.18 9.29
CA ILE A 36 -4.28 1.55 8.92
C ILE A 36 -5.54 1.53 8.03
N LYS A 37 -5.67 0.59 7.09
CA LYS A 37 -6.85 0.45 6.22
C LYS A 37 -8.10 0.15 7.05
N ASN A 38 -8.01 -0.77 8.01
CA ASN A 38 -9.12 -1.13 8.88
C ASN A 38 -9.47 0.02 9.84
N PHE A 39 -8.47 0.71 10.37
CA PHE A 39 -8.67 1.90 11.20
C PHE A 39 -9.37 3.02 10.43
N LYS A 40 -8.90 3.30 9.21
CA LYS A 40 -9.51 4.30 8.32
C LYS A 40 -10.93 3.90 7.91
N LYS A 41 -11.18 2.62 7.64
CA LYS A 41 -12.51 2.11 7.30
C LYS A 41 -13.48 2.25 8.49
N GLY A 42 -13.07 1.86 9.69
CA GLY A 42 -13.88 2.02 10.90
C GLY A 42 -14.20 3.48 11.21
N MET A 43 -13.24 4.39 11.00
CA MET A 43 -13.46 5.82 11.22
C MET A 43 -14.28 6.50 10.11
N ASN A 44 -14.34 5.95 8.89
CA ASN A 44 -15.21 6.46 7.82
C ASN A 44 -16.64 5.87 7.88
N ASP A 45 -16.82 4.67 8.43
CA ASP A 45 -18.16 4.08 8.63
C ASP A 45 -19.01 4.89 9.63
N ASP A 46 -18.38 5.63 10.56
CA ASP A 46 -19.07 6.53 11.49
C ASP A 46 -19.53 7.86 10.84
N ASP A 47 -18.93 8.29 9.72
CA ASP A 47 -19.17 9.62 9.15
C ASP A 47 -19.90 9.63 7.80
N SER A 48 -19.86 8.58 6.96
CA SER A 48 -20.63 8.54 5.69
C SER A 48 -20.62 7.18 5.01
N THR A 49 -21.83 6.68 4.70
CA THR A 49 -22.26 5.83 3.57
C THR A 49 -21.19 5.00 2.83
N PRO A 50 -21.38 3.66 2.65
CA PRO A 50 -20.31 2.74 2.28
C PRO A 50 -19.72 3.03 0.90
N GLN A 51 -18.50 3.57 0.86
CA GLN A 51 -17.67 3.54 -0.35
C GLN A 51 -16.99 2.18 -0.46
N THR A 52 -17.70 1.26 -1.12
CA THR A 52 -17.10 0.10 -1.78
C THR A 52 -16.21 0.61 -2.91
N GLY A 53 -14.91 0.72 -2.62
CA GLY A 53 -13.90 1.22 -3.54
C GLY A 53 -12.82 0.18 -3.83
N VAL A 54 -13.06 -0.55 -4.93
CA VAL A 54 -12.06 -1.08 -5.87
C VAL A 54 -11.14 -2.22 -5.38
N ASP A 55 -11.62 -3.44 -5.57
CA ASP A 55 -10.76 -4.55 -5.97
C ASP A 55 -11.34 -5.15 -7.26
N SER A 56 -10.57 -5.03 -8.34
CA SER A 56 -10.62 -5.88 -9.53
C SER A 56 -11.83 -5.79 -10.49
N LYS A 57 -11.97 -4.65 -11.18
CA LYS A 57 -12.47 -4.63 -12.58
C LYS A 57 -11.28 -4.71 -13.53
N THR A 58 -10.79 -5.91 -13.83
CA THR A 58 -10.06 -6.20 -15.09
C THR A 58 -9.88 -7.71 -15.26
N VAL A 59 -10.24 -8.20 -16.45
CA VAL A 59 -10.06 -9.56 -16.98
C VAL A 59 -11.09 -10.64 -16.56
N GLU A 60 -12.36 -10.43 -16.90
CA GLU A 60 -13.23 -11.53 -17.34
C GLU A 60 -14.09 -11.06 -18.51
N HIS A 61 -13.53 -11.07 -19.71
CA HIS A 61 -14.31 -11.08 -20.95
C HIS A 61 -13.45 -11.64 -22.10
N LYS A 62 -13.42 -12.96 -22.23
CA LYS A 62 -12.96 -13.63 -23.45
C LYS A 62 -13.56 -15.03 -23.52
N SER A 63 -14.56 -15.19 -24.40
CA SER A 63 -15.06 -16.46 -24.96
C SER A 63 -15.80 -17.33 -23.94
N ASP A 64 -17.05 -17.77 -24.12
CA ASP A 64 -17.62 -18.42 -25.30
C ASP A 64 -19.15 -18.21 -25.35
N GLU A 65 -19.59 -17.30 -26.22
CA GLU A 65 -20.95 -17.30 -26.77
C GLU A 65 -20.82 -17.78 -28.23
N VAL A 66 -20.92 -19.10 -28.47
CA VAL A 66 -21.52 -19.73 -29.67
C VAL A 66 -21.84 -21.19 -29.32
N ARG A 67 -23.05 -21.46 -28.82
CA ARG A 67 -23.74 -22.75 -28.95
C ARG A 67 -25.21 -22.52 -29.21
#